data_AF-A0A7W4JA19-F1
#
_entry.id   AF-A0A7W4JA19-F1
#
_cell.length_a   1.000
_cell.length_b   1.000
_cell.length_c   1.000
_cell.angle_alpha   90.00
_cell.angle_beta   90.00
_cell.angle_gamma   90.00
#
_symmetry.space_group_name_H-M   'P 1'
#
loop_
_entity.id
_entity.type
_entity.pdbx_description
1 polymer ?
#
loop_
_entity_poly.entity_id
_entity_poly.type
_entity_poly.pdbx_seq_one_letter_code
_entity_poly.pdbx_strand_id
1 'polypeptide(L)' 'MTGRTRQKSEGQPTGSARTASVPTHGRFPLLDRVAYPADLRNLSVEQLKQLAEELRAETVDAVSTT' A
#
# COMPACT_ATOMS: atom_id res chain seq x y z
N MET A 1 28.80 -36.50 29.85
CA MET A 1 27.33 -36.34 29.75
C MET A 1 26.99 -34.90 30.13
N THR A 2 27.03 -34.00 29.15
CA THR A 2 27.01 -32.53 29.34
C THR A 2 25.57 -32.03 29.33
N GLY A 3 25.07 -31.60 30.49
CA GLY A 3 23.72 -31.08 30.69
C GLY A 3 23.59 -29.61 30.31
N ARG A 4 23.00 -29.36 29.14
CA ARG A 4 21.98 -28.35 28.84
C ARG A 4 22.23 -26.91 29.35
N THR A 5 22.88 -26.12 28.49
CA THR A 5 22.90 -24.65 28.48
C THR A 5 21.47 -24.10 28.47
N ARG A 6 21.07 -23.35 29.52
CA ARG A 6 19.86 -22.52 29.49
C ARG A 6 20.12 -21.32 28.59
N GLN A 7 19.66 -21.41 27.34
CA GLN A 7 19.68 -20.31 26.40
C GLN A 7 18.50 -19.37 26.71
N LYS A 8 18.86 -18.12 26.98
CA LYS A 8 18.02 -16.95 27.14
C LYS A 8 17.29 -16.68 25.81
N SER A 9 16.03 -17.11 25.72
CA SER A 9 15.15 -16.80 24.58
C SER A 9 14.71 -15.34 24.64
N GLU A 10 15.48 -14.52 23.92
CA GLU A 10 15.02 -13.50 22.97
C GLU A 10 13.86 -12.61 23.40
N GLY A 11 14.21 -11.37 23.77
CA GLY A 11 13.29 -10.24 23.65
C GLY A 11 13.03 -9.97 22.17
N GLN A 12 11.76 -9.99 21.78
CA GLN A 12 11.34 -9.52 20.49
C GLN A 12 10.56 -8.22 20.67
N PRO A 13 11.19 -7.06 20.42
CA PRO A 13 10.46 -5.82 20.22
C PRO A 13 10.71 -5.35 18.79
N THR A 14 9.78 -5.62 17.88
CA THR A 14 9.46 -4.80 16.70
C THR A 14 8.16 -5.38 16.14
N GLY A 15 7.05 -4.66 16.05
CA GLY A 15 6.93 -3.28 15.63
C GLY A 15 6.32 -3.28 14.24
N SER A 16 5.00 -3.16 14.20
CA SER A 16 4.15 -2.85 13.04
C SER A 16 3.86 -3.99 12.06
N ALA A 17 2.64 -4.50 12.22
CA ALA A 17 1.91 -5.25 11.22
C ALA A 17 2.02 -4.57 9.85
N ARG A 18 2.76 -5.20 8.95
CA ARG A 18 2.74 -4.89 7.52
C ARG A 18 1.48 -5.52 6.91
N THR A 19 0.30 -5.13 7.40
CA THR A 19 -0.96 -5.34 6.69
C THR A 19 -0.98 -4.33 5.54
N ALA A 20 -0.17 -4.62 4.53
CA ALA A 20 -0.30 -4.01 3.23
C ALA A 20 -1.66 -4.48 2.69
N SER A 21 -2.67 -3.63 2.87
CA SER A 21 -3.87 -3.61 2.04
C SER A 21 -3.42 -3.84 0.60
N VAL A 22 -3.93 -4.91 -0.02
CA VAL A 22 -3.53 -5.36 -1.36
C VAL A 22 -3.57 -4.16 -2.31
N PRO A 23 -2.41 -3.65 -2.77
CA PRO A 23 -2.38 -2.57 -3.74
C PRO A 23 -2.94 -3.10 -5.06
N THR A 24 -3.39 -2.21 -5.94
CA THR A 24 -3.87 -2.50 -7.30
C THR A 24 -2.71 -2.93 -8.24
N HIS A 25 -1.80 -3.74 -7.72
CA HIS A 25 -0.53 -4.19 -8.30
C HIS A 25 0.46 -3.07 -8.67
N GLY A 26 0.36 -1.88 -8.06
CA GLY A 26 1.28 -0.77 -8.33
C GLY A 26 1.16 -0.18 -9.74
N ARG A 27 0.07 -0.50 -10.46
CA ARG A 27 -0.25 0.09 -11.77
C ARG A 27 -0.65 1.56 -11.65
N PHE A 28 -1.22 1.95 -10.51
CA PHE A 28 -1.74 3.30 -10.28
C PHE A 28 -1.11 3.94 -9.03
N PRO A 29 0.15 4.37 -9.13
CA PRO A 29 0.92 4.83 -7.98
C PRO A 29 0.38 6.11 -7.33
N LEU A 30 -0.38 6.94 -8.04
CA LEU A 30 -1.05 8.10 -7.45
C LEU A 30 -2.41 7.72 -6.90
N LEU A 31 -3.17 6.88 -7.62
CA LEU A 31 -4.49 6.42 -7.17
C LEU A 31 -4.39 5.59 -5.88
N ASP A 32 -3.39 4.71 -5.77
CA ASP A 32 -3.14 3.88 -4.58
C ASP A 32 -2.78 4.71 -3.33
N ARG A 33 -2.40 6.00 -3.48
CA ARG A 33 -2.07 6.89 -2.36
C ARG A 33 -3.25 7.69 -1.84
N VAL A 34 -4.37 7.73 -2.57
CA VAL A 34 -5.54 8.52 -2.23
C VAL A 34 -6.56 7.62 -1.55
N ALA A 35 -6.66 7.71 -0.22
CA ALA A 35 -7.67 7.00 0.54
C ALA A 35 -8.91 7.87 0.80
N TYR A 36 -8.71 9.19 0.90
CA TYR A 36 -9.78 10.16 1.20
C TYR A 36 -9.73 11.37 0.27
N PRO A 37 -10.88 12.07 0.06
CA PRO A 37 -10.92 13.27 -0.76
C PRO A 37 -9.99 14.41 -0.29
N ALA A 38 -9.61 14.40 0.99
CA ALA A 38 -8.66 15.37 1.54
C ALA A 38 -7.24 15.19 0.97
N ASP A 39 -6.83 13.98 0.61
CA ASP A 39 -5.49 13.67 0.11
C ASP A 39 -5.23 14.34 -1.25
N LEU A 40 -6.29 14.57 -2.02
CA LEU A 40 -6.25 15.29 -3.30
C LEU A 40 -5.75 16.73 -3.14
N ARG A 41 -6.03 17.36 -1.99
CA ARG A 41 -5.63 18.76 -1.74
C ARG A 41 -4.13 18.95 -1.57
N ASN A 42 -3.40 17.86 -1.27
CA ASN A 42 -1.95 17.89 -1.13
C ASN A 42 -1.21 17.55 -2.45
N LEU A 43 -1.93 17.30 -3.54
CA LEU A 43 -1.35 17.00 -4.84
C LEU A 43 -1.17 18.27 -5.67
N SER A 44 -0.08 18.34 -6.44
CA SER A 44 0.11 19.38 -7.44
C SER A 44 -0.83 19.19 -8.64
N VAL A 45 -1.02 20.25 -9.44
CA VAL A 45 -1.89 20.22 -10.63
C VAL A 45 -1.49 19.12 -11.62
N GLU A 46 -0.19 18.90 -11.83
CA GLU A 46 0.31 17.86 -12.72
C GLU A 46 0.04 16.46 -12.17
N GLN A 47 0.17 16.27 -10.84
CA GLN A 47 -0.19 15.00 -10.19
C GLN A 47 -1.70 14.75 -10.25
N LEU A 48 -2.54 15.77 -10.16
CA LEU A 48 -3.99 15.63 -10.30
C LEU A 48 -4.39 15.21 -11.71
N LYS A 49 -3.71 15.72 -12.75
CA LYS A 49 -3.90 15.24 -14.13
C LYS A 49 -3.53 13.78 -14.29
N GLN A 50 -2.37 13.38 -13.76
CA GLN A 50 -1.94 11.98 -13.81
C GLN A 50 -2.91 11.08 -13.04
N LEU A 51 -3.34 11.49 -11.86
CA LEU A 51 -4.35 10.76 -11.07
C LEU A 51 -5.65 10.56 -11.84
N ALA A 52 -6.10 11.56 -12.60
CA ALA A 52 -7.31 11.45 -13.42
C ALA A 52 -7.16 10.41 -14.54
N GLU A 53 -6.01 10.34 -15.21
CA GLU A 53 -5.72 9.32 -16.21
C GLU A 53 -5.66 7.91 -15.60
N GLU A 54 -5.03 7.77 -14.41
CA GLU A 54 -5.00 6.52 -13.66
C GLU A 54 -6.41 6.05 -13.28
N LEU A 55 -7.25 6.95 -12.74
CA LEU A 55 -8.63 6.64 -12.36
C LEU A 55 -9.49 6.25 -13.56
N ARG A 56 -9.30 6.91 -14.70
CA ARG A 56 -9.98 6.54 -15.96
C ARG A 56 -9.59 5.14 -16.40
N ALA A 57 -8.30 4.82 -16.41
CA ALA A 57 -7.82 3.51 -16.83
C ALA A 57 -8.35 2.39 -15.93
N GLU A 58 -8.31 2.57 -14.60
CA GLU A 58 -8.88 1.61 -13.65
C GLU A 58 -10.39 1.44 -13.84
N THR A 59 -11.12 2.54 -14.04
CA THR A 59 -12.57 2.46 -14.28
C THR A 59 -12.89 1.66 -15.53
N VAL A 60 -12.11 1.84 -16.61
CA VAL A 60 -12.27 1.06 -17.86
C VAL A 60 -11.96 -0.41 -17.62
N ASP A 61 -10.85 -0.75 -16.95
CA ASP A 61 -10.45 -2.13 -16.64
C ASP A 61 -11.55 -2.83 -15.82
N ALA A 62 -12.03 -2.16 -14.77
CA ALA A 62 -13.04 -2.69 -13.85
C ALA A 62 -14.39 -2.98 -14.52
N VAL A 63 -14.82 -2.16 -15.50
CA VAL A 63 -16.12 -2.34 -16.18
C VAL A 63 -16.04 -3.11 -17.49
N SER A 64 -14.83 -3.32 -18.06
CA SER A 64 -14.64 -4.04 -19.32
C SER A 64 -14.67 -5.56 -19.17
N THR A 65 -14.81 -6.06 -17.95
CA THR A 65 -14.99 -7.49 -17.69
C THR A 65 -16.48 -7.79 -17.58
N THR A 66 -17.09 -8.30 -18.66
CA THR A 66 -18.45 -8.87 -18.68
C THR A 66 -18.53 -10.02 -19.67
#